data_AF-A0A8K0SCL1-F1
#
_entry.id   AF-A0A8K0SCL1-F1
#
_cell.length_a   1.000
_cell.length_b   1.000
_cell.length_c   1.000
_cell.angle_alpha   90.00
_cell.angle_beta   90.00
_cell.angle_gamma   90.00
#
_symmetry.space_group_name_H-M   'P 1'
#
loop_
_entity.id
_entity.type
_entity.pdbx_description
1 polymer ?
#
loop_
_entity_poly.entity_id
_entity_poly.type
_entity_poly.pdbx_seq_one_letter_code
_entity_poly.pdbx_strand_id
1 'polypeptide(L)' 'APGGGAYLNEANFEEQNWKAKFYGENFDRLRSIKDRYDSSGVFYSRTAVGSESWEEGADGRFCRK' A
#
# COMPACT_ATOMS: atom_id res chain seq x y z
N ALA A 1 4.37 -3.25 -21.20
CA ALA A 1 3.05 -3.11 -21.84
C ALA A 1 2.28 -1.96 -21.20
N PRO A 2 1.64 -1.06 -21.98
CA PRO A 2 0.69 -0.10 -21.42
C PRO A 2 -0.49 -0.86 -20.80
N GLY A 3 -0.91 -0.51 -19.59
CA GLY A 3 -2.06 -1.13 -18.91
C GLY A 3 -1.79 -2.42 -18.12
N GLY A 4 -0.57 -2.97 -18.16
CA GLY A 4 -0.21 -4.15 -17.35
C GLY A 4 0.01 -3.82 -15.86
N GLY A 5 -0.28 -4.78 -14.99
CA GLY A 5 0.09 -4.79 -13.57
C GLY A 5 1.47 -5.39 -13.32
N ALA A 6 1.84 -5.50 -12.04
CA ALA A 6 3.03 -6.18 -11.55
C ALA A 6 2.66 -7.09 -10.38
N TYR A 7 3.33 -8.24 -10.28
CA TYR A 7 3.09 -9.17 -9.21
C TYR A 7 3.74 -8.66 -7.92
N LEU A 8 2.92 -8.38 -6.91
CA LEU A 8 3.33 -7.65 -5.70
C LEU A 8 4.47 -8.34 -4.93
N ASN A 9 4.55 -9.68 -4.97
CA ASN A 9 5.56 -10.43 -4.23
C ASN A 9 6.95 -10.42 -4.89
N GLU A 10 7.05 -9.97 -6.14
CA GLU A 10 8.28 -9.94 -6.93
C GLU A 10 8.54 -8.53 -7.49
N ALA A 11 8.18 -7.51 -6.72
CA ALA A 11 8.30 -6.10 -7.12
C ALA A 11 9.29 -5.32 -6.24
N ASN A 12 9.74 -4.17 -6.74
CA ASN A 12 10.55 -3.25 -5.96
C ASN A 12 9.66 -2.47 -4.97
N PHE A 13 10.10 -2.35 -3.72
CA PHE A 13 9.43 -1.59 -2.66
C PHE A 13 9.36 -0.08 -2.94
N GLU A 14 10.07 0.41 -3.96
CA GLU A 14 10.09 1.81 -4.41
C GLU A 14 9.16 2.11 -5.60
N GLU A 15 8.34 1.14 -6.05
CA GLU A 15 7.37 1.37 -7.13
C GLU A 15 6.39 2.50 -6.78
N GLN A 16 6.50 3.64 -7.47
CA GLN A 16 5.70 4.83 -7.15
C GLN A 16 4.21 4.64 -7.44
N ASN A 17 3.87 3.82 -8.44
CA ASN A 17 2.49 3.55 -8.84
C ASN A 17 2.00 2.19 -8.32
N TRP A 18 2.51 1.77 -7.16
CA TRP A 18 2.26 0.44 -6.59
C TRP A 18 0.78 0.11 -6.42
N LYS A 19 -0.06 1.10 -6.08
CA LYS A 19 -1.51 0.90 -5.92
C LYS A 19 -2.15 0.34 -7.19
N ALA A 20 -1.89 1.00 -8.32
CA ALA A 20 -2.42 0.57 -9.61
C ALA A 20 -1.69 -0.69 -10.13
N LYS A 21 -0.37 -0.79 -9.90
CA LYS A 21 0.42 -1.92 -10.40
C LYS A 21 0.13 -3.22 -9.69
N PHE A 22 -0.04 -3.21 -8.37
CA PHE A 22 -0.18 -4.42 -7.56
C PHE A 22 -1.65 -4.81 -7.33
N TYR A 23 -2.55 -3.83 -7.22
CA TYR A 23 -3.94 -4.07 -6.85
C TYR A 23 -4.94 -3.65 -7.93
N GLY A 24 -4.56 -2.69 -8.79
CA GLY A 24 -5.40 -2.21 -9.88
C GLY A 24 -6.78 -1.73 -9.41
N GLU A 25 -7.82 -2.09 -10.15
CA GLU A 25 -9.22 -1.74 -9.85
C GLU A 25 -9.73 -2.27 -8.49
N ASN A 26 -9.05 -3.26 -7.90
CA ASN A 26 -9.46 -3.83 -6.62
C ASN A 26 -9.02 -2.99 -5.42
N PHE A 27 -8.17 -1.98 -5.61
CA PHE A 27 -7.56 -1.24 -4.52
C PHE A 27 -8.61 -0.64 -3.56
N ASP A 28 -9.63 0.04 -4.07
CA ASP A 28 -10.63 0.72 -3.23
C ASP A 28 -11.45 -0.26 -2.39
N ARG A 29 -11.81 -1.42 -2.98
CA ARG A 29 -12.49 -2.49 -2.24
C ARG A 29 -11.60 -3.04 -1.13
N LEU A 30 -10.34 -3.35 -1.43
CA LEU A 30 -9.38 -3.84 -0.43
C LEU A 30 -9.13 -2.80 0.66
N ARG A 31 -9.08 -1.52 0.30
CA ARG A 31 -8.90 -0.42 1.27
C ARG A 31 -10.06 -0.34 2.24
N SER A 32 -11.30 -0.50 1.76
CA SER A 32 -12.48 -0.55 2.62
C SER A 32 -12.46 -1.74 3.59
N ILE A 33 -11.93 -2.88 3.14
CA ILE A 33 -11.75 -4.07 3.98
C ILE A 33 -10.68 -3.81 5.04
N LYS A 34 -9.55 -3.22 4.65
CA LYS A 34 -8.48 -2.81 5.57
C LYS A 34 -9.01 -1.87 6.65
N ASP A 35 -9.82 -0.88 6.30
CA ASP A 35 -10.44 0.03 7.28
C ASP A 35 -11.41 -0.68 8.22
N ARG A 36 -12.16 -1.67 7.72
CA ARG A 36 -13.10 -2.43 8.55
C ARG A 36 -12.38 -3.25 9.62
N TYR A 37 -11.26 -3.88 9.28
CA TYR A 37 -10.59 -4.85 10.16
C TYR A 37 -9.37 -4.28 10.89
N ASP A 38 -8.76 -3.21 10.39
CA ASP A 38 -7.60 -2.55 10.99
C ASP A 38 -7.70 -1.03 10.80
N SER A 39 -8.77 -0.44 11.32
CA SER A 39 -9.00 1.02 11.32
C SER A 39 -7.91 1.80 12.05
N SER A 40 -7.19 1.15 12.96
CA SER A 40 -6.02 1.70 13.66
C SER A 40 -4.71 1.59 12.87
N GLY A 41 -4.71 0.90 11.73
CA GLY A 41 -3.53 0.73 10.89
C GLY A 41 -2.36 0.06 11.61
N VAL A 42 -2.62 -0.85 12.55
CA VAL A 42 -1.61 -1.57 13.36
C VAL A 42 -0.73 -2.45 12.46
N PHE A 43 -1.30 -3.05 11.43
CA PHE A 43 -0.56 -3.91 10.51
C PHE A 43 -0.08 -3.09 9.31
N TYR A 44 1.20 -2.72 9.35
CA TYR A 44 1.88 -1.99 8.28
C TYR A 44 2.81 -2.91 7.49
N SER A 45 2.85 -2.71 6.18
CA SER A 45 3.94 -3.17 5.31
C SER A 45 4.07 -2.19 4.14
N ARG A 46 5.28 -1.99 3.63
CA ARG A 46 5.52 -1.05 2.53
C ARG A 46 4.80 -1.54 1.27
N THR A 47 4.05 -0.65 0.60
CA THR A 47 3.18 -0.95 -0.56
C THR A 47 1.99 -1.89 -0.29
N ALA A 48 1.70 -2.21 0.98
CA ALA A 48 0.47 -2.91 1.33
C ALA A 48 -0.73 -1.95 1.27
N VAL A 49 -1.94 -2.50 1.06
CA VAL A 49 -3.16 -1.71 1.14
C VAL A 49 -3.28 -1.01 2.51
N GLY A 50 -3.46 0.31 2.50
CA GLY A 50 -3.51 1.14 3.69
C GLY A 50 -2.15 1.65 4.17
N SER A 51 -1.04 1.26 3.53
CA SER A 51 0.30 1.76 3.88
C SER A 51 0.45 3.25 3.56
N GLU A 52 -0.38 3.81 2.66
CA GLU A 52 -0.37 5.22 2.31
C GLU A 52 -0.77 6.17 3.44
N SER A 53 -1.43 5.65 4.48
CA SER A 53 -1.81 6.39 5.70
C SER A 53 -0.63 6.62 6.66
N TRP A 54 0.53 6.03 6.36
CA TRP A 54 1.75 6.16 7.15
C TRP A 54 2.85 6.82 6.33
N GLU A 55 3.76 7.47 7.03
CA GLU A 55 4.99 8.03 6.50
C GLU A 55 6.17 7.59 7.37
N GLU A 56 7.22 7.10 6.74
CA GLU A 56 8.48 6.76 7.39
C GLU A 56 9.38 8.00 7.38
N GLY A 57 9.66 8.55 8.56
CA GLY A 57 10.57 9.67 8.74
C GLY A 57 12.01 9.27 8.42
N ALA A 58 12.87 10.28 8.20
CA ALA A 58 14.29 10.05 7.92
C ALA A 58 15.05 9.30 9.05
N ASP A 59 14.50 9.32 10.27
CA ASP A 59 15.00 8.59 11.43
C ASP A 59 14.38 7.19 11.59
N GLY A 60 13.59 6.73 10.61
CA GLY A 60 12.90 5.44 10.61
C GLY A 60 11.64 5.39 11.46
N ARG A 61 11.19 6.50 12.05
CA ARG A 61 9.91 6.53 12.79
C ARG A 61 8.74 6.53 11.83
N PHE A 62 7.70 5.77 12.19
CA PHE A 62 6.42 5.81 11.50
C PHE A 62 5.50 6.84 12.12
N CYS A 63 5.01 7.76 11.28
CA CYS A 63 4.02 8.77 11.63
C CYS A 63 2.76 8.56 10.79
N ARG A 64 1.59 8.85 11.35
CA ARG A 64 0.37 8.95 10.55
C ARG A 64 0.39 10.26 9.75
N LYS A 65 -0.09 10.18 8.52
CA LYS A 65 -0.38 11.37 7.71
C LYS A 65 -1.67 12.06 8.14
#